data_AF-A0A7L2I1F4-F1
#
_entry.id   AF-A0A7L2I1F4-F1
#
_cell.length_a   1.000
_cell.length_b   1.000
_cell.length_c   1.000
_cell.angle_alpha   90.00
_cell.angle_beta   90.00
_cell.angle_gamma   90.00
#
_symmetry.space_group_name_H-M   'P 1'
#
loop_
_entity.id
_entity.type
_entity.pdbx_description
1 polymer ?
#
loop_
_entity_poly.entity_id
_entity_poly.type
_entity_poly.pdbx_seq_one_letter_code
_entity_poly.pdbx_strand_id
1 'polypeptide(L)'
;LLLETAMPAKKKKALLGVADAKIGAAILEELGYQCQTGGVVAEILRGIRLHFHALVKGLTAQSASKAQLGLGHSYSRAKVKFNVNRVDNMIIQSISLLDQLDKDINTFSMRVREWYGYHFPELIKIVSENYTYCRLAKFIGNRKELSEESLEGLEEIVMDSAKAQAILEASRSSMGMDISPLDLINIESFSSRVISLSEYRKGLQEYLRSKMSQVAPSLSALIGEVVGARLISHAGSLTNLAKYPASTVQILGAEKALFRALKTRGNTPKYGLIFHSTFIGRAAAKNKGRISRYLANKCTIASRIDCFS
;
A
#
# COMPACT_ATOMS: atom_id res chain seq x y z
N LEU A 1 40.31 2.65 -24.19
CA LEU A 1 39.49 2.78 -25.41
C LEU A 1 39.42 4.21 -25.96
N LEU A 2 38.61 5.13 -25.42
CA LEU A 2 38.51 6.50 -25.99
C LEU A 2 39.82 7.30 -25.96
N LEU A 3 40.59 7.18 -24.87
CA LEU A 3 41.90 7.85 -24.76
C LEU A 3 42.96 7.24 -25.68
N GLU A 4 42.83 5.96 -26.04
CA GLU A 4 43.78 5.27 -26.93
C GLU A 4 43.49 5.57 -28.41
N THR A 5 42.22 5.81 -28.77
CA THR A 5 41.82 6.15 -30.14
C THR A 5 41.96 7.64 -30.46
N ALA A 6 41.82 8.53 -29.46
CA ALA A 6 41.86 9.97 -29.68
C ALA A 6 43.26 10.60 -29.51
N MET A 7 44.22 9.90 -28.89
CA MET A 7 45.57 10.43 -28.63
C MET A 7 46.59 10.00 -29.69
N PRO A 8 47.50 10.88 -30.12
CA PRO A 8 48.56 10.52 -31.06
C PRO A 8 49.57 9.55 -30.44
N ALA A 9 50.10 8.63 -31.24
CA ALA A 9 51.06 7.59 -30.82
C ALA A 9 52.39 8.12 -30.23
N LYS A 10 52.71 9.41 -30.41
CA LYS A 10 53.91 10.05 -29.84
C LYS A 10 53.65 10.56 -28.41
N LYS A 11 53.78 9.64 -27.45
CA LYS A 11 53.51 9.83 -26.00
C LYS A 11 54.23 11.01 -25.31
N LYS A 12 55.36 11.48 -25.83
CA LYS A 12 56.21 12.51 -25.18
C LYS A 12 55.78 13.98 -25.41
N LYS A 13 54.80 14.27 -26.27
CA LYS A 13 54.41 15.66 -26.60
C LYS A 13 52.95 16.02 -26.31
N ALA A 14 52.12 15.07 -25.88
CA ALA A 14 50.71 15.33 -25.58
C ALA A 14 50.54 15.63 -24.08
N LEU A 15 50.10 16.85 -23.77
CA LEU A 15 49.70 17.27 -22.42
C LEU A 15 48.19 17.07 -22.28
N LEU A 16 47.77 16.28 -21.29
CA LEU A 16 46.35 16.06 -21.00
C LEU A 16 45.92 16.89 -19.79
N GLY A 17 44.86 17.69 -19.96
CA GLY A 17 44.23 18.41 -18.85
C GLY A 17 43.20 17.53 -18.15
N VAL A 18 43.37 17.26 -16.86
CA VAL A 18 42.46 16.42 -16.06
C VAL A 18 41.90 17.23 -14.88
N ALA A 19 40.63 17.00 -14.52
CA ALA A 19 39.95 17.71 -13.44
C ALA A 19 40.36 17.23 -12.03
N ASP A 20 40.63 15.93 -11.88
CA ASP A 20 40.97 15.31 -10.59
C ASP A 20 42.40 14.77 -10.63
N ALA A 21 43.20 15.10 -9.60
CA ALA A 21 44.58 14.68 -9.48
C ALA A 21 44.73 13.15 -9.34
N LYS A 22 43.75 12.48 -8.71
CA LYS A 22 43.77 11.02 -8.56
C LYS A 22 43.58 10.30 -9.88
N ILE A 23 42.71 10.83 -10.75
CA ILE A 23 42.50 10.31 -12.10
C ILE A 23 43.74 10.58 -12.96
N GLY A 24 44.35 11.77 -12.81
CA GLY A 24 45.60 12.11 -13.49
C GLY A 24 46.75 11.14 -13.13
N ALA A 25 46.87 10.75 -11.86
CA ALA A 25 47.85 9.76 -11.42
C ALA A 25 47.60 8.38 -12.04
N ALA A 26 46.36 7.90 -12.05
CA ALA A 26 46.01 6.62 -12.67
C ALA A 26 46.29 6.60 -14.18
N ILE A 27 46.03 7.71 -14.89
CA ILE A 27 46.32 7.83 -16.32
C ILE A 27 47.82 7.85 -16.60
N LEU A 28 48.60 8.50 -15.74
CA LEU A 28 50.06 8.51 -15.85
C LEU A 28 50.63 7.09 -15.67
N GLU A 29 50.12 6.34 -14.68
CA GLU A 29 50.54 4.96 -14.40
C GLU A 29 50.19 3.99 -15.54
N GLU A 30 48.95 4.04 -16.07
CA GLU A 30 48.50 3.08 -17.09
C GLU A 30 48.94 3.42 -18.52
N LEU A 31 48.93 4.71 -18.90
CA LEU A 31 49.09 5.13 -20.29
C LEU A 31 50.39 5.91 -20.57
N GLY A 32 51.06 6.41 -19.52
CA GLY A 32 52.33 7.13 -19.63
C GLY A 32 52.23 8.54 -20.21
N TYR A 33 51.04 9.16 -20.19
CA TYR A 33 50.83 10.54 -20.65
C TYR A 33 51.03 11.55 -19.51
N GLN A 34 51.71 12.66 -19.79
CA GLN A 34 51.86 13.75 -18.82
C GLN A 34 50.52 14.48 -18.64
N CYS A 35 49.97 14.39 -17.43
CA CYS A 35 48.71 15.04 -17.05
C CYS A 35 48.99 16.33 -16.28
N GLN A 36 48.44 17.45 -16.73
CA GLN A 36 48.49 18.72 -16.02
C GLN A 36 47.17 18.92 -15.26
N THR A 37 47.29 19.22 -13.96
CA THR A 37 46.15 19.53 -13.10
C THR A 37 46.32 20.95 -12.54
N GLY A 38 45.26 21.75 -12.59
CA GLY A 38 45.23 23.10 -12.01
C GLY A 38 45.46 24.28 -12.98
N GLY A 39 45.24 25.48 -12.44
CA GLY A 39 45.39 26.76 -13.14
C GLY A 39 44.50 26.89 -14.38
N VAL A 40 45.14 27.09 -15.54
CA VAL A 40 44.49 27.30 -16.84
C VAL A 40 43.57 26.13 -17.23
N VAL A 41 43.94 24.89 -16.88
CA VAL A 41 43.15 23.70 -17.18
C VAL A 41 41.78 23.72 -16.46
N ALA A 42 41.74 24.26 -15.25
CA ALA A 42 40.49 24.35 -14.48
C ALA A 42 39.53 25.40 -15.08
N GLU A 43 40.04 26.52 -15.57
CA GLU A 43 39.24 27.53 -16.26
C GLU A 43 38.71 27.02 -17.60
N ILE A 44 39.54 26.31 -18.37
CA ILE A 44 39.13 25.66 -19.62
C ILE A 44 38.00 24.64 -19.35
N LEU A 45 38.16 23.78 -18.34
CA LEU A 45 37.13 22.81 -17.95
C LEU A 45 35.83 23.49 -17.50
N ARG A 46 35.93 24.64 -16.83
CA ARG A 46 34.76 25.43 -16.44
C ARG A 46 34.04 26.01 -17.67
N GLY A 47 34.78 26.55 -18.64
CA GLY A 47 34.24 27.03 -19.90
C GLY A 47 33.54 25.93 -20.71
N ILE A 48 34.18 24.76 -20.80
CA ILE A 48 33.58 23.57 -21.44
C ILE A 48 32.30 23.15 -20.74
N ARG A 49 32.25 23.17 -19.40
CA ARG A 49 31.05 22.81 -18.63
C ARG A 49 29.90 23.80 -18.86
N LEU A 50 30.21 25.10 -18.97
CA LEU A 50 29.22 26.15 -19.24
C LEU A 50 28.59 25.98 -20.63
N HIS A 51 29.42 25.74 -21.65
CA HIS A 51 28.99 25.62 -23.05
C HIS A 51 28.81 24.17 -23.51
N PHE A 52 28.68 23.23 -22.59
CA PHE A 52 28.61 21.79 -22.88
C PHE A 52 27.46 21.43 -23.86
N HIS A 53 26.34 22.16 -23.74
CA HIS A 53 25.17 22.02 -24.60
C HIS A 53 25.37 22.54 -26.04
N ALA A 54 26.32 23.45 -26.25
CA ALA A 54 26.65 24.01 -27.57
C ALA A 54 27.79 23.25 -28.25
N LEU A 55 28.70 22.66 -27.46
CA LEU A 55 29.89 21.95 -27.95
C LEU A 55 29.59 20.52 -28.42
N VAL A 56 28.61 19.85 -27.82
CA VAL A 56 28.24 18.47 -28.15
C VAL A 56 27.01 18.45 -29.05
N LYS A 57 27.20 18.17 -30.35
CA LYS A 57 26.11 18.03 -31.32
C LYS A 57 25.18 16.89 -30.89
N GLY A 58 23.91 17.20 -30.64
CA GLY A 58 22.87 16.24 -30.23
C GLY A 58 22.51 16.25 -28.74
N LEU A 59 23.27 16.95 -27.89
CA LEU A 59 22.93 17.11 -26.47
C LEU A 59 22.23 18.46 -26.24
N THR A 60 20.91 18.49 -26.30
CA THR A 60 20.14 19.67 -25.90
C THR A 60 20.22 19.87 -24.39
N ALA A 61 20.02 21.12 -23.92
CA ALA A 61 20.03 21.42 -22.47
C ALA A 61 19.01 20.56 -21.68
N GLN A 62 17.87 20.24 -22.30
CA GLN A 62 16.83 19.39 -21.69
C GLN A 62 17.26 17.92 -21.58
N SER A 63 17.89 17.35 -22.62
CA SER A 63 18.35 15.95 -22.56
C SER A 63 19.50 15.78 -21.58
N ALA A 64 20.41 16.76 -21.52
CA ALA A 64 21.48 16.80 -20.54
C ALA A 64 20.96 16.83 -19.10
N SER A 65 19.95 17.67 -18.82
CA SER A 65 19.33 17.73 -17.49
C SER A 65 18.66 16.41 -17.09
N LYS A 66 17.91 15.77 -18.01
CA LYS A 66 17.29 14.46 -17.75
C LYS A 66 18.35 13.38 -17.49
N ALA A 67 19.43 13.36 -18.28
CA ALA A 67 20.54 12.43 -18.08
C ALA A 67 21.23 12.64 -16.72
N GLN A 68 21.45 13.90 -16.32
CA GLN A 68 22.02 14.23 -15.02
C GLN A 68 21.11 13.79 -13.87
N LEU A 69 19.80 13.98 -13.98
CA LEU A 69 18.83 13.52 -12.98
C LEU A 69 18.86 12.00 -12.84
N GLY A 70 18.85 11.28 -13.98
CA GLY A 70 18.92 9.82 -13.99
C GLY A 70 20.22 9.28 -13.39
N LEU A 71 21.35 9.87 -13.76
CA LEU A 71 22.67 9.52 -13.22
C LEU A 71 22.75 9.82 -11.73
N GLY A 72 22.26 10.98 -11.28
CA GLY A 72 22.23 11.38 -9.88
C GLY A 72 21.40 10.42 -9.02
N HIS A 73 20.22 10.02 -9.50
CA HIS A 73 19.40 9.01 -8.84
C HIS A 73 20.08 7.65 -8.79
N SER A 74 20.65 7.19 -9.91
CA SER A 74 21.34 5.88 -9.97
C SER A 74 22.55 5.84 -9.04
N TYR A 75 23.41 6.86 -9.09
CA TYR A 75 24.57 7.00 -8.21
C TYR A 75 24.16 7.02 -6.74
N SER A 76 23.15 7.82 -6.38
CA SER A 76 22.69 7.93 -5.00
C SER A 76 22.07 6.63 -4.50
N ARG A 77 21.27 5.94 -5.32
CA ARG A 77 20.69 4.63 -4.98
C ARG A 77 21.75 3.57 -4.77
N ALA A 78 22.76 3.52 -5.65
CA ALA A 78 23.87 2.58 -5.55
C ALA A 78 24.71 2.85 -4.29
N LYS A 79 25.03 4.12 -4.02
CA LYS A 79 25.87 4.51 -2.88
C LYS A 79 25.18 4.34 -1.53
N VAL A 80 23.90 4.69 -1.45
CA VAL A 80 23.10 4.53 -0.22
C VAL A 80 22.66 3.07 -0.03
N LYS A 81 22.93 2.18 -1.00
CA LYS A 81 22.38 0.82 -1.07
C LYS A 81 20.88 0.84 -0.75
N PHE A 82 20.12 1.62 -1.53
CA PHE A 82 18.69 1.81 -1.29
C PHE A 82 18.03 0.44 -1.20
N ASN A 83 17.68 0.04 0.01
CA ASN A 83 17.28 -1.33 0.28
C ASN A 83 15.91 -1.56 -0.34
N VAL A 84 15.84 -2.46 -1.33
CA VAL A 84 14.59 -2.82 -2.03
C VAL A 84 13.57 -3.43 -1.05
N ASN A 85 14.01 -3.87 0.13
CA ASN A 85 13.13 -4.39 1.17
C ASN A 85 12.46 -3.28 2.02
N ARG A 86 12.91 -2.02 1.93
CA ARG A 86 12.31 -0.86 2.64
C ARG A 86 11.21 -0.16 1.83
N VAL A 87 10.38 -0.93 1.13
CA VAL A 87 9.26 -0.37 0.34
C VAL A 87 8.00 -0.33 1.21
N ASP A 88 8.05 0.53 2.22
CA ASP A 88 6.92 0.79 3.13
C ASP A 88 5.70 1.33 2.37
N ASN A 89 5.92 1.96 1.22
CA ASN A 89 4.86 2.54 0.39
C ASN A 89 3.86 1.47 -0.08
N MET A 90 4.30 0.25 -0.38
CA MET A 90 3.36 -0.81 -0.78
C MET A 90 2.42 -1.17 0.38
N ILE A 91 2.93 -1.24 1.61
CA ILE A 91 2.10 -1.51 2.80
C ILE A 91 1.08 -0.39 3.01
N ILE A 92 1.51 0.87 2.88
CA ILE A 92 0.64 2.06 3.05
C ILE A 92 -0.49 2.06 2.02
N GLN A 93 -0.17 1.82 0.75
CA GLN A 93 -1.20 1.77 -0.29
C GLN A 93 -2.11 0.56 -0.13
N SER A 94 -1.56 -0.62 0.19
CA SER A 94 -2.37 -1.83 0.38
C SER A 94 -3.38 -1.70 1.52
N ILE A 95 -2.99 -1.12 2.68
CA ILE A 95 -3.95 -0.94 3.79
C ILE A 95 -4.99 0.14 3.49
N SER A 96 -4.60 1.23 2.82
CA SER A 96 -5.56 2.26 2.39
C SER A 96 -6.57 1.70 1.40
N LEU A 97 -6.12 0.84 0.49
CA LEU A 97 -6.97 0.17 -0.48
C LEU A 97 -7.88 -0.85 0.20
N LEU A 98 -7.39 -1.61 1.19
CA LEU A 98 -8.20 -2.54 1.98
C LEU A 98 -9.32 -1.82 2.75
N ASP A 99 -8.99 -0.72 3.45
CA ASP A 99 -9.98 0.07 4.18
C ASP A 99 -11.02 0.72 3.24
N GLN A 100 -10.63 1.05 1.99
CA GLN A 100 -11.55 1.57 0.97
C GLN A 100 -12.45 0.47 0.41
N LEU A 101 -11.88 -0.69 0.06
CA LEU A 101 -12.63 -1.86 -0.40
C LEU A 101 -13.68 -2.29 0.63
N ASP A 102 -13.38 -2.26 1.92
CA ASP A 102 -14.34 -2.62 2.96
C ASP A 102 -15.58 -1.72 2.97
N LYS A 103 -15.42 -0.42 2.70
CA LYS A 103 -16.54 0.52 2.59
C LYS A 103 -17.30 0.33 1.29
N ASP A 104 -16.58 0.13 0.20
CA ASP A 104 -17.16 -0.02 -1.13
C ASP A 104 -17.93 -1.33 -1.25
N ILE A 105 -17.39 -2.45 -0.76
CA ILE A 105 -18.08 -3.75 -0.69
C ILE A 105 -19.37 -3.61 0.10
N ASN A 106 -19.35 -2.96 1.27
CA ASN A 106 -20.56 -2.76 2.06
C ASN A 106 -21.59 -1.89 1.33
N THR A 107 -21.15 -0.79 0.72
CA THR A 107 -22.04 0.10 -0.03
C THR A 107 -22.65 -0.61 -1.23
N PHE A 108 -21.84 -1.32 -2.02
CA PHE A 108 -22.30 -2.08 -3.18
C PHE A 108 -23.21 -3.24 -2.79
N SER A 109 -22.91 -3.99 -1.72
CA SER A 109 -23.80 -5.02 -1.20
C SER A 109 -25.15 -4.46 -0.75
N MET A 110 -25.18 -3.29 -0.10
CA MET A 110 -26.45 -2.63 0.24
C MET A 110 -27.23 -2.24 -1.02
N ARG A 111 -26.56 -1.76 -2.08
CA ARG A 111 -27.22 -1.49 -3.36
C ARG A 111 -27.77 -2.74 -4.02
N VAL A 112 -27.04 -3.86 -4.03
CA VAL A 112 -27.54 -5.16 -4.52
C VAL A 112 -28.78 -5.59 -3.74
N ARG A 113 -28.78 -5.41 -2.41
CA ARG A 113 -29.92 -5.75 -1.54
C ARG A 113 -31.15 -4.91 -1.86
N GLU A 114 -31.00 -3.60 -2.04
CA GLU A 114 -32.11 -2.72 -2.42
C GLU A 114 -32.66 -3.08 -3.81
N TRP A 115 -31.78 -3.32 -4.78
CA TRP A 115 -32.17 -3.56 -6.17
C TRP A 115 -32.86 -4.92 -6.35
N TYR A 116 -32.27 -5.98 -5.78
CA TYR A 116 -32.86 -7.31 -5.80
C TYR A 116 -34.04 -7.45 -4.83
N GLY A 117 -34.07 -6.64 -3.76
CA GLY A 117 -35.17 -6.61 -2.80
C GLY A 117 -36.51 -6.17 -3.39
N TYR A 118 -36.50 -5.47 -4.53
CA TYR A 118 -37.73 -5.17 -5.29
C TYR A 118 -38.34 -6.43 -5.91
N HIS A 119 -37.50 -7.39 -6.30
CA HIS A 119 -37.93 -8.69 -6.83
C HIS A 119 -38.27 -9.69 -5.74
N PHE A 120 -37.40 -9.78 -4.73
CA PHE A 120 -37.48 -10.78 -3.68
C PHE A 120 -37.18 -10.17 -2.29
N PRO A 121 -38.16 -9.45 -1.70
CA PRO A 121 -37.97 -8.72 -0.45
C PRO A 121 -37.74 -9.63 0.76
N GLU A 122 -38.25 -10.86 0.73
CA GLU A 122 -38.13 -11.82 1.84
C GLU A 122 -36.67 -12.30 2.04
N LEU A 123 -35.86 -12.32 0.99
CA LEU A 123 -34.46 -12.76 1.05
C LEU A 123 -33.61 -11.92 2.01
N ILE A 124 -33.91 -10.62 2.12
CA ILE A 124 -33.19 -9.70 3.02
C ILE A 124 -33.39 -10.10 4.49
N LYS A 125 -34.56 -10.65 4.85
CA LYS A 125 -34.87 -11.08 6.22
C LYS A 125 -34.19 -12.39 6.57
N ILE A 126 -34.08 -13.31 5.60
CA ILE A 126 -33.53 -14.66 5.83
C ILE A 126 -32.00 -14.61 5.88
N VAL A 127 -31.36 -13.86 4.98
CA VAL A 127 -29.91 -13.84 4.83
C VAL A 127 -29.36 -12.51 5.33
N SER A 128 -28.67 -12.54 6.47
CA SER A 128 -28.05 -11.35 7.07
C SER A 128 -26.73 -10.95 6.42
N GLU A 129 -25.93 -11.93 5.98
CA GLU A 129 -24.60 -11.72 5.42
C GLU A 129 -24.63 -11.18 3.98
N ASN A 130 -23.95 -10.05 3.77
CA ASN A 130 -23.85 -9.34 2.49
C ASN A 130 -23.21 -10.19 1.38
N TYR A 131 -22.14 -10.92 1.70
CA TYR A 131 -21.41 -11.71 0.72
C TYR A 131 -22.24 -12.89 0.21
N THR A 132 -22.85 -13.63 1.14
CA THR A 132 -23.75 -14.74 0.83
C THR A 132 -24.97 -14.26 0.06
N TYR A 133 -25.54 -13.10 0.41
CA TYR A 133 -26.65 -12.50 -0.33
C TYR A 133 -26.31 -12.26 -1.81
N CYS A 134 -25.15 -11.67 -2.11
CA CYS A 134 -24.73 -11.46 -3.50
C CYS A 134 -24.51 -12.78 -4.26
N ARG A 135 -24.01 -13.84 -3.60
CA ARG A 135 -23.88 -15.18 -4.21
C ARG A 135 -25.24 -15.80 -4.51
N LEU A 136 -26.19 -15.65 -3.60
CA LEU A 136 -27.56 -16.13 -3.78
C LEU A 136 -28.32 -15.38 -4.86
N ALA A 137 -28.20 -14.06 -4.91
CA ALA A 137 -28.82 -13.25 -5.98
C ALA A 137 -28.31 -13.67 -7.37
N LYS A 138 -27.02 -14.02 -7.47
CA LYS A 138 -26.43 -14.57 -8.70
C LYS A 138 -26.95 -15.96 -9.04
N PHE A 139 -27.07 -16.85 -8.05
CA PHE A 139 -27.47 -18.24 -8.28
C PHE A 139 -28.97 -18.39 -8.57
N ILE A 140 -29.80 -17.64 -7.84
CA ILE A 140 -31.26 -17.71 -7.97
C ILE A 140 -31.73 -17.08 -9.28
N GLY A 141 -31.16 -15.93 -9.67
CA GLY A 141 -31.64 -15.17 -10.81
C GLY A 141 -33.12 -14.82 -10.65
N ASN A 142 -33.97 -15.46 -11.45
CA ASN A 142 -35.42 -15.24 -11.47
C ASN A 142 -36.15 -16.17 -10.49
N ARG A 143 -37.04 -15.62 -9.66
CA ARG A 143 -37.82 -16.38 -8.66
C ARG A 143 -38.65 -17.53 -9.24
N LYS A 144 -39.04 -17.45 -10.51
CA LYS A 144 -39.92 -18.43 -11.17
C LYS A 144 -39.19 -19.69 -11.61
N GLU A 145 -37.86 -19.64 -11.71
CA GLU A 145 -37.01 -20.75 -12.15
C GLU A 145 -36.47 -21.57 -10.96
N LEU A 146 -36.86 -21.21 -9.73
CA LEU A 146 -36.47 -21.91 -8.51
C LEU A 146 -37.20 -23.26 -8.38
N SER A 147 -36.46 -24.35 -8.58
CA SER A 147 -36.92 -25.74 -8.38
C SER A 147 -36.25 -26.40 -7.18
N GLU A 148 -36.76 -27.57 -6.77
CA GLU A 148 -36.16 -28.38 -5.69
C GLU A 148 -34.75 -28.88 -6.05
N GLU A 149 -34.38 -28.94 -7.33
CA GLU A 149 -33.01 -29.25 -7.79
C GLU A 149 -32.01 -28.13 -7.47
N SER A 150 -32.49 -26.90 -7.28
CA SER A 150 -31.65 -25.77 -6.88
C SER A 150 -31.34 -25.77 -5.38
N LEU A 151 -31.96 -26.65 -4.57
CA LEU A 151 -31.69 -26.77 -3.14
C LEU A 151 -30.23 -27.14 -2.86
N GLU A 152 -29.66 -28.06 -3.63
CA GLU A 152 -28.27 -28.50 -3.41
C GLU A 152 -27.27 -27.33 -3.54
N GLY A 153 -27.45 -26.49 -4.57
CA GLY A 153 -26.62 -25.29 -4.76
C GLY A 153 -26.87 -24.18 -3.73
N LEU A 154 -28.10 -24.06 -3.23
CA LEU A 154 -28.43 -23.13 -2.14
C LEU A 154 -27.83 -23.60 -0.81
N GLU A 155 -27.87 -24.90 -0.52
CA GLU A 155 -27.26 -25.48 0.68
C GLU A 155 -25.75 -25.32 0.67
N GLU A 156 -25.09 -25.46 -0.48
CA GLU A 156 -23.64 -25.21 -0.60
C GLU A 156 -23.28 -23.75 -0.30
N ILE A 157 -24.11 -22.80 -0.72
CA ILE A 157 -23.84 -21.36 -0.53
C ILE A 157 -24.18 -20.90 0.89
N VAL A 158 -25.30 -21.36 1.44
CA VAL A 158 -25.81 -20.90 2.76
C VAL A 158 -25.22 -21.72 3.91
N MET A 159 -24.69 -22.91 3.62
CA MET A 159 -24.15 -23.88 4.59
C MET A 159 -25.16 -24.29 5.68
N ASP A 160 -26.45 -24.04 5.44
CA ASP A 160 -27.54 -24.25 6.39
C ASP A 160 -28.81 -24.68 5.63
N SER A 161 -29.17 -25.95 5.80
CA SER A 161 -30.32 -26.58 5.13
C SER A 161 -31.65 -25.93 5.52
N ALA A 162 -31.78 -25.46 6.78
CA ALA A 162 -32.99 -24.81 7.25
C ALA A 162 -33.23 -23.47 6.54
N LYS A 163 -32.17 -22.72 6.25
CA LYS A 163 -32.26 -21.46 5.50
C LYS A 163 -32.51 -21.69 4.02
N ALA A 164 -31.93 -22.72 3.43
CA ALA A 164 -32.17 -23.07 2.03
C ALA A 164 -33.66 -23.43 1.80
N GLN A 165 -34.25 -24.23 2.69
CA GLN A 165 -35.68 -24.54 2.67
C GLN A 165 -36.54 -23.29 2.89
N ALA A 166 -36.19 -22.44 3.87
CA ALA A 166 -36.90 -21.19 4.10
C ALA A 166 -36.87 -20.24 2.90
N ILE A 167 -35.78 -20.21 2.13
CA ILE A 167 -35.68 -19.42 0.88
C ILE A 167 -36.63 -19.96 -0.19
N LEU A 168 -36.77 -21.29 -0.31
CA LEU A 168 -37.66 -21.92 -1.28
C LEU A 168 -39.14 -21.72 -0.89
N GLU A 169 -39.47 -21.83 0.39
CA GLU A 169 -40.82 -21.49 0.87
C GLU A 169 -41.12 -20.00 0.71
N ALA A 170 -40.14 -19.13 0.96
CA ALA A 170 -40.26 -17.70 0.75
C ALA A 170 -40.41 -17.35 -0.73
N SER A 171 -39.78 -18.07 -1.66
CA SER A 171 -39.96 -17.81 -3.10
C SER A 171 -41.37 -18.13 -3.56
N ARG A 172 -41.95 -19.24 -3.08
CA ARG A 172 -43.36 -19.64 -3.34
C ARG A 172 -44.37 -18.66 -2.75
N SER A 173 -44.05 -18.05 -1.60
CA SER A 173 -44.91 -17.09 -0.90
C SER A 173 -44.57 -15.62 -1.16
N SER A 174 -43.61 -15.34 -2.05
CA SER A 174 -43.11 -13.98 -2.26
C SER A 174 -44.12 -13.09 -2.95
N MET A 175 -44.28 -11.88 -2.39
CA MET A 175 -45.15 -10.83 -2.96
C MET A 175 -44.36 -9.81 -3.80
N GLY A 176 -43.11 -10.11 -4.14
CA GLY A 176 -42.26 -9.21 -4.93
C GLY A 176 -42.76 -8.99 -6.36
N MET A 177 -42.20 -7.98 -7.03
CA MET A 177 -42.57 -7.63 -8.40
C MET A 177 -41.75 -8.40 -9.44
N ASP A 178 -42.35 -8.70 -10.59
CA ASP A 178 -41.61 -9.28 -11.71
C ASP A 178 -40.69 -8.22 -12.32
N ILE A 179 -39.41 -8.58 -12.49
CA ILE A 179 -38.37 -7.71 -13.04
C ILE A 179 -38.12 -8.07 -14.51
N SER A 180 -37.74 -7.07 -15.31
CA SER A 180 -37.34 -7.28 -16.71
C SER A 180 -36.07 -8.13 -16.80
N PRO A 181 -35.94 -9.04 -17.79
CA PRO A 181 -34.71 -9.83 -17.98
C PRO A 181 -33.44 -8.97 -18.12
N LEU A 182 -33.56 -7.77 -18.70
CA LEU A 182 -32.43 -6.83 -18.83
C LEU A 182 -31.92 -6.33 -17.47
N ASP A 183 -32.84 -6.02 -16.57
CA ASP A 183 -32.50 -5.55 -15.22
C ASP A 183 -31.90 -6.68 -14.39
N LEU A 184 -32.38 -7.91 -14.60
CA LEU A 184 -31.86 -9.10 -13.93
C LEU A 184 -30.41 -9.39 -14.33
N ILE A 185 -30.07 -9.28 -15.61
CA ILE A 185 -28.68 -9.41 -16.11
C ILE A 185 -27.77 -8.34 -15.48
N ASN A 186 -28.27 -7.11 -15.32
CA ASN A 186 -27.51 -6.03 -14.68
C ASN A 186 -27.28 -6.30 -13.19
N ILE A 187 -28.29 -6.79 -12.46
CA ILE A 187 -28.17 -7.18 -11.05
C ILE A 187 -27.19 -8.35 -10.89
N GLU A 188 -27.24 -9.34 -11.79
CA GLU A 188 -26.33 -10.48 -11.77
C GLU A 188 -24.88 -10.03 -12.02
N SER A 189 -24.66 -9.20 -13.04
CA SER A 189 -23.35 -8.63 -13.38
C SER A 189 -22.78 -7.81 -12.21
N PHE A 190 -23.62 -7.01 -11.56
CA PHE A 190 -23.22 -6.21 -10.40
C PHE A 190 -22.91 -7.10 -9.20
N SER A 191 -23.71 -8.14 -8.93
CA SER A 191 -23.47 -9.12 -7.88
C SER A 191 -22.15 -9.88 -8.09
N SER A 192 -21.88 -10.30 -9.32
CA SER A 192 -20.61 -10.92 -9.72
C SER A 192 -19.42 -9.99 -9.48
N ARG A 193 -19.57 -8.69 -9.75
CA ARG A 193 -18.53 -7.71 -9.47
C ARG A 193 -18.29 -7.55 -7.96
N VAL A 194 -19.33 -7.56 -7.13
CA VAL A 194 -19.17 -7.50 -5.67
C VAL A 194 -18.48 -8.75 -5.11
N ILE A 195 -18.81 -9.93 -5.64
CA ILE A 195 -18.16 -11.20 -5.25
C ILE A 195 -16.65 -11.15 -5.59
N SER A 196 -16.30 -10.79 -6.82
CA SER A 196 -14.89 -10.67 -7.23
C SER A 196 -14.11 -9.63 -6.41
N LEU A 197 -14.75 -8.51 -6.02
CA LEU A 197 -14.13 -7.52 -5.12
C LEU A 197 -13.88 -8.08 -3.71
N SER A 198 -14.80 -8.89 -3.18
CA SER A 198 -14.65 -9.57 -1.89
C SER A 198 -13.52 -10.61 -1.91
N GLU A 199 -13.40 -11.38 -2.99
CA GLU A 199 -12.29 -12.31 -3.21
C GLU A 199 -10.96 -11.57 -3.33
N TYR A 200 -10.92 -10.48 -4.11
CA TYR A 200 -9.74 -9.63 -4.23
C TYR A 200 -9.32 -9.05 -2.87
N ARG A 201 -10.28 -8.64 -2.03
CA ARG A 201 -10.03 -8.17 -0.67
C ARG A 201 -9.37 -9.24 0.21
N LYS A 202 -9.79 -10.50 0.11
CA LYS A 202 -9.13 -11.64 0.80
C LYS A 202 -7.69 -11.83 0.30
N GLY A 203 -7.47 -11.84 -1.02
CA GLY A 203 -6.14 -11.95 -1.60
C GLY A 203 -5.20 -10.80 -1.20
N LEU A 204 -5.72 -9.57 -1.12
CA LEU A 204 -4.98 -8.40 -0.67
C LEU A 204 -4.59 -8.50 0.81
N GLN A 205 -5.45 -9.07 1.65
CA GLN A 205 -5.15 -9.30 3.06
C GLN A 205 -4.00 -10.31 3.24
N GLU A 206 -3.97 -11.38 2.45
CA GLU A 206 -2.85 -12.34 2.44
C GLU A 206 -1.56 -11.71 1.92
N TYR A 207 -1.64 -10.90 0.86
CA TYR A 207 -0.51 -10.13 0.36
C TYR A 207 0.07 -9.20 1.44
N LEU A 208 -0.81 -8.45 2.14
CA LEU A 208 -0.42 -7.56 3.23
C LEU A 208 0.28 -8.34 4.35
N ARG A 209 -0.22 -9.53 4.70
CA ARG A 209 0.39 -10.40 5.71
C ARG A 209 1.79 -10.85 5.34
N SER A 210 1.98 -11.32 4.10
CA SER A 210 3.29 -11.72 3.58
C SER A 210 4.29 -10.55 3.58
N LYS A 211 3.85 -9.37 3.11
CA LYS A 211 4.69 -8.17 3.08
C LYS A 211 5.02 -7.63 4.46
N MET A 212 4.08 -7.64 5.39
CA MET A 212 4.32 -7.18 6.75
C MET A 212 5.33 -8.09 7.48
N SER A 213 5.29 -9.41 7.23
CA SER A 213 6.28 -10.35 7.77
C SER A 213 7.71 -10.07 7.25
N GLN A 214 7.85 -9.62 6.00
CA GLN A 214 9.13 -9.27 5.41
C GLN A 214 9.68 -7.92 5.90
N VAL A 215 8.81 -6.93 6.11
CA VAL A 215 9.22 -5.54 6.41
C VAL A 215 9.25 -5.25 7.91
N ALA A 216 8.25 -5.72 8.67
CA ALA A 216 8.10 -5.40 10.09
C ALA A 216 7.60 -6.64 10.89
N PRO A 217 8.43 -7.69 11.03
CA PRO A 217 8.05 -8.91 11.71
C PRO A 217 7.79 -8.71 13.21
N SER A 218 8.57 -7.85 13.89
CA SER A 218 8.43 -7.64 15.33
C SER A 218 7.15 -6.87 15.65
N LEU A 219 6.84 -5.83 14.87
CA LEU A 219 5.61 -5.06 15.01
C LEU A 219 4.37 -5.91 14.70
N SER A 220 4.47 -6.73 13.66
CA SER A 220 3.43 -7.69 13.28
C SER A 220 3.14 -8.69 14.40
N ALA A 221 4.17 -9.32 14.97
CA ALA A 221 4.01 -10.29 16.05
C ALA A 221 3.37 -9.68 17.31
N LEU A 222 3.55 -8.38 17.54
CA LEU A 222 3.14 -7.71 18.78
C LEU A 222 1.71 -7.15 18.75
N ILE A 223 1.23 -6.67 17.61
CA ILE A 223 -0.10 -6.02 17.49
C ILE A 223 -0.99 -6.69 16.41
N GLY A 224 -0.41 -7.51 15.54
CA GLY A 224 -1.03 -8.05 14.34
C GLY A 224 -0.74 -7.21 13.10
N GLU A 225 -0.83 -7.85 11.93
CA GLU A 225 -0.45 -7.29 10.63
C GLU A 225 -1.28 -6.06 10.25
N VAL A 226 -2.61 -6.15 10.40
CA VAL A 226 -3.56 -5.11 9.96
C VAL A 226 -3.42 -3.85 10.82
N VAL A 227 -3.33 -4.00 12.14
CA VAL A 227 -3.18 -2.85 13.05
C VAL A 227 -1.81 -2.22 12.89
N GLY A 228 -0.76 -3.02 12.73
CA GLY A 228 0.60 -2.54 12.44
C GLY A 228 0.67 -1.76 11.13
N ALA A 229 0.07 -2.29 10.05
CA ALA A 229 0.01 -1.61 8.75
C ALA A 229 -0.75 -0.28 8.85
N ARG A 230 -1.85 -0.23 9.62
CA ARG A 230 -2.60 1.02 9.84
C ARG A 230 -1.80 2.06 10.63
N LEU A 231 -0.97 1.64 11.60
CA LEU A 231 -0.05 2.54 12.31
C LEU A 231 1.02 3.12 11.36
N ILE A 232 1.60 2.29 10.49
CA ILE A 232 2.58 2.74 9.50
C ILE A 232 1.94 3.74 8.52
N SER A 233 0.74 3.42 8.02
CA SER A 233 -0.01 4.29 7.10
C SER A 233 -0.32 5.65 7.71
N HIS A 234 -0.79 5.68 8.97
CA HIS A 234 -1.10 6.94 9.64
C HIS A 234 0.16 7.76 9.99
N ALA A 235 1.32 7.12 10.17
CA ALA A 235 2.61 7.79 10.33
C ALA A 235 3.26 8.22 9.00
N GLY A 236 2.78 7.70 7.87
CA GLY A 236 3.26 7.98 6.51
C GLY A 236 4.52 7.21 6.09
N SER A 237 5.27 6.62 7.02
CA SER A 237 6.38 5.70 6.74
C SER A 237 6.79 4.94 8.01
N LEU A 238 7.48 3.81 7.86
CA LEU A 238 8.03 3.07 9.00
C LEU A 238 9.12 3.89 9.70
N THR A 239 9.91 4.63 8.93
CA THR A 239 10.95 5.55 9.46
C THR A 239 10.38 6.67 10.31
N ASN A 240 9.23 7.26 9.92
CA ASN A 240 8.56 8.29 10.71
C ASN A 240 7.96 7.68 11.98
N LEU A 241 7.35 6.48 11.87
CA LEU A 241 6.82 5.76 13.02
C LEU A 241 7.92 5.45 14.05
N ALA A 242 9.10 5.04 13.60
CA ALA A 242 10.25 4.78 14.48
C ALA A 242 10.77 6.04 15.20
N LYS A 243 10.65 7.22 14.56
CA LYS A 243 11.02 8.51 15.15
C LYS A 243 10.01 9.03 16.17
N TYR A 244 8.74 8.64 16.06
CA TYR A 244 7.73 9.09 17.01
C TYR A 244 7.99 8.59 18.44
N PRO A 245 7.70 9.41 19.46
CA PRO A 245 7.73 8.97 20.84
C PRO A 245 6.52 8.07 21.12
N ALA A 246 6.64 7.22 22.15
CA ALA A 246 5.59 6.28 22.52
C ALA A 246 4.28 6.96 22.93
N SER A 247 4.34 8.18 23.49
CA SER A 247 3.16 8.99 23.81
C SER A 247 2.34 9.35 22.56
N THR A 248 2.99 9.68 21.44
CA THR A 248 2.31 9.94 20.16
C THR A 248 1.74 8.65 19.57
N VAL A 249 2.50 7.55 19.64
CA VAL A 249 2.05 6.23 19.18
C VAL A 249 0.80 5.76 19.93
N GLN A 250 0.66 6.09 21.22
CA GLN A 250 -0.52 5.75 22.01
C GLN A 250 -1.82 6.40 21.48
N ILE A 251 -1.74 7.65 20.99
CA ILE A 251 -2.88 8.47 20.58
C ILE A 251 -3.07 8.55 19.06
N LEU A 252 -2.20 7.90 18.28
CA LEU A 252 -2.25 7.87 16.82
C LEU A 252 -3.63 7.42 16.32
N GLY A 253 -4.27 8.23 15.48
CA GLY A 253 -5.66 8.06 15.01
C GLY A 253 -6.76 8.65 15.89
N ALA A 254 -6.46 9.12 17.11
CA ALA A 254 -7.40 9.85 17.98
C ALA A 254 -7.14 11.37 18.00
N GLU A 255 -6.37 11.88 17.04
CA GLU A 255 -5.89 13.27 16.97
C GLU A 255 -7.03 14.28 17.01
N LYS A 256 -8.11 14.06 16.24
CA LYS A 256 -9.27 14.96 16.23
C LYS A 256 -9.91 15.08 17.62
N ALA A 257 -10.03 13.96 18.34
CA ALA A 257 -10.58 13.94 19.68
C ALA A 257 -9.63 14.60 20.69
N LEU A 258 -8.32 14.43 20.51
CA LEU A 258 -7.29 15.09 21.31
C LEU A 258 -7.32 16.60 21.14
N PHE A 259 -7.34 17.11 19.91
CA PHE A 259 -7.37 18.54 19.63
C PHE A 259 -8.68 19.18 20.11
N ARG A 260 -9.80 18.47 20.01
CA ARG A 260 -11.08 18.91 20.58
C ARG A 260 -10.98 19.04 22.10
N ALA A 261 -10.44 18.02 22.78
CA ALA A 261 -10.28 18.03 24.24
C ALA A 261 -9.34 19.14 24.71
N LEU A 262 -8.24 19.40 23.99
CA LEU A 262 -7.33 20.51 24.28
C LEU A 262 -8.04 21.86 24.14
N LYS A 263 -8.86 22.04 23.10
CA LYS A 263 -9.62 23.28 22.88
C LYS A 263 -10.69 23.51 23.93
N THR A 264 -11.38 22.45 24.37
CA THR A 264 -12.45 22.54 25.38
C THR A 264 -11.97 22.32 26.81
N ARG A 265 -10.65 22.19 27.03
CA ARG A 265 -10.05 21.76 28.32
C ARG A 265 -10.73 20.52 28.93
N GLY A 266 -11.17 19.60 28.07
CA GLY A 266 -11.81 18.35 28.44
C GLY A 266 -10.82 17.19 28.61
N ASN A 267 -11.35 16.00 28.89
CA ASN A 267 -10.55 14.79 29.04
C ASN A 267 -9.92 14.36 27.70
N THR A 268 -8.60 14.20 27.69
CA THR A 268 -7.85 13.70 26.52
C THR A 268 -8.09 12.21 26.28
N PRO A 269 -8.17 11.76 25.01
CA PRO A 269 -8.29 10.34 24.70
C PRO A 269 -7.05 9.56 25.18
N LYS A 270 -7.29 8.34 25.68
CA LYS A 270 -6.23 7.49 26.24
C LYS A 270 -5.67 6.46 25.24
N TYR A 271 -6.31 6.30 24.09
CA TYR A 271 -5.94 5.31 23.07
C TYR A 271 -6.46 5.76 21.70
N GLY A 272 -5.74 5.40 20.64
CA GLY A 272 -6.17 5.54 19.24
C GLY A 272 -6.28 4.19 18.53
N LEU A 273 -5.60 4.04 17.39
CA LEU A 273 -5.63 2.83 16.56
C LEU A 273 -5.21 1.56 17.31
N ILE A 274 -4.32 1.70 18.30
CA ILE A 274 -3.83 0.59 19.12
C ILE A 274 -4.97 -0.10 19.90
N PHE A 275 -6.10 0.58 20.12
CA PHE A 275 -7.27 0.01 20.78
C PHE A 275 -7.84 -1.23 20.06
N HIS A 276 -7.67 -1.32 18.74
CA HIS A 276 -8.12 -2.46 17.95
C HIS A 276 -7.21 -3.69 18.08
N SER A 277 -6.12 -3.61 18.85
CA SER A 277 -5.33 -4.79 19.21
C SER A 277 -6.14 -5.77 20.06
N THR A 278 -5.92 -7.06 19.81
CA THR A 278 -6.58 -8.15 20.55
C THR A 278 -6.31 -8.08 22.05
N PHE A 279 -5.10 -7.66 22.45
CA PHE A 279 -4.69 -7.51 23.84
C PHE A 279 -5.52 -6.47 24.61
N ILE A 280 -5.85 -5.33 23.98
CA ILE A 280 -6.64 -4.27 24.62
C ILE A 280 -8.13 -4.60 24.61
N GLY A 281 -8.61 -5.28 23.57
CA GLY A 281 -9.99 -5.76 23.48
C GLY A 281 -10.38 -6.65 24.66
N ARG A 282 -9.49 -7.56 25.08
CA ARG A 282 -9.70 -8.50 26.20
C ARG A 282 -9.53 -7.89 27.60
N ALA A 283 -8.89 -6.73 27.70
CA ALA A 283 -8.59 -6.13 29.00
C ALA A 283 -9.82 -5.46 29.65
N ALA A 284 -9.89 -5.50 30.99
CA ALA A 284 -10.92 -4.78 31.75
C ALA A 284 -10.83 -3.27 31.54
N ALA A 285 -11.98 -2.58 31.48
CA ALA A 285 -12.09 -1.16 31.13
C ALA A 285 -11.17 -0.24 31.97
N LYS A 286 -11.02 -0.52 33.27
CA LYS A 286 -10.13 0.24 34.17
C LYS A 286 -8.65 0.17 33.77
N ASN A 287 -8.22 -0.95 33.20
CA ASN A 287 -6.82 -1.23 32.88
C ASN A 287 -6.44 -0.88 31.43
N LYS A 288 -7.43 -0.65 30.55
CA LYS A 288 -7.19 -0.39 29.11
C LYS A 288 -6.22 0.76 28.86
N GLY A 289 -6.30 1.85 29.64
CA GLY A 289 -5.37 2.98 29.50
C GLY A 289 -3.93 2.66 29.90
N ARG A 290 -3.74 1.86 30.96
CA ARG A 290 -2.40 1.44 31.43
C ARG A 290 -1.76 0.49 30.43
N ILE A 291 -2.54 -0.48 29.95
CA ILE A 291 -2.08 -1.47 28.96
C ILE A 291 -1.79 -0.79 27.62
N SER A 292 -2.62 0.17 27.18
CA SER A 292 -2.37 0.92 25.94
C SER A 292 -1.02 1.66 25.97
N ARG A 293 -0.68 2.29 27.10
CA ARG A 293 0.62 2.94 27.28
C ARG A 293 1.78 1.94 27.25
N TYR A 294 1.63 0.82 27.96
CA TYR A 294 2.65 -0.23 27.96
C TYR A 294 2.87 -0.81 26.56
N LEU A 295 1.76 -1.08 25.85
CA LEU A 295 1.80 -1.59 24.48
C LEU A 295 2.47 -0.58 23.56
N ALA A 296 2.09 0.70 23.61
CA ALA A 296 2.70 1.76 22.80
C ALA A 296 4.22 1.85 23.00
N ASN A 297 4.71 1.76 24.25
CA ASN A 297 6.15 1.73 24.53
C ASN A 297 6.85 0.55 23.84
N LYS A 298 6.26 -0.65 23.89
CA LYS A 298 6.82 -1.84 23.23
C LYS A 298 6.71 -1.76 21.71
N CYS A 299 5.63 -1.20 21.19
CA CYS A 299 5.44 -0.95 19.76
C CYS A 299 6.53 -0.01 19.22
N THR A 300 6.79 1.11 19.89
CA THR A 300 7.84 2.05 19.47
C THR A 300 9.22 1.40 19.45
N ILE A 301 9.53 0.55 20.43
CA ILE A 301 10.80 -0.21 20.43
C ILE A 301 10.84 -1.20 19.25
N ALA A 302 9.77 -1.98 19.05
CA ALA A 302 9.67 -2.93 17.94
C ALA A 302 9.79 -2.23 16.58
N SER A 303 9.10 -1.10 16.37
CA SER A 303 9.19 -0.31 15.13
C SER A 303 10.60 0.22 14.87
N ARG A 304 11.37 0.56 15.91
CA ARG A 304 12.77 0.99 15.76
C ARG A 304 13.68 -0.17 15.39
N ILE A 305 13.48 -1.34 15.99
CA ILE A 305 14.21 -2.56 15.65
C ILE A 305 13.94 -2.91 14.18
N ASP A 306 12.67 -3.00 13.79
CA ASP A 306 12.28 -3.36 12.42
C ASP A 306 12.76 -2.32 11.38
N CYS A 307 12.82 -1.03 11.75
CA CYS A 307 13.24 0.02 10.82
C CYS A 307 14.76 0.12 10.63
N PHE A 308 15.54 -0.09 11.69
CA PHE A 308 16.99 0.16 11.69
C PHE A 308 17.86 -1.10 11.73
N SER A 309 17.25 -2.28 11.87
CA SER A 309 17.90 -3.56 11.55
C SER A 309 18.12 -3.72 10.05
#